data_AF-A0A9Q5I0Y7-F1
#
_entry.id   AF-A0A9Q5I0Y7-F1
#
_cell.length_a   1.000
_cell.length_b   1.000
_cell.length_c   1.000
_cell.angle_alpha   90.00
_cell.angle_beta   90.00
_cell.angle_gamma   90.00
#
_symmetry.space_group_name_H-M   'P 1'
#
loop_
_entity.id
_entity.type
_entity.pdbx_description
1 polymer ?
#
loop_
_entity_poly.entity_id
_entity_poly.type
_entity_poly.pdbx_seq_one_letter_code
_entity_poly.pdbx_strand_id
1 'polypeptide(L)'
;MERSCPGLDALAKEGQQPRDGKNGKLHELVDAVTNGYTIKAGSCPSSLRIIRCGNPVKREINLHDLALHNATEHDLSLFHRNAKDGEKYAPTKPSLTLTEELCTINGKDNSHIFEDFVNIGRN
;
A
#
# COMPACT_ATOMS: atom_id res chain seq x y z
N MET A 1 2.01 12.39 -7.84
CA MET A 1 2.32 10.97 -8.06
C MET A 1 1.61 10.22 -6.96
N GLU A 2 0.54 9.49 -7.30
CA GLU A 2 -0.33 8.79 -6.36
C GLU A 2 0.04 7.30 -6.37
N ARG A 3 0.03 6.65 -5.20
CA ARG A 3 0.68 5.35 -4.95
C ARG A 3 -0.33 4.39 -4.29
N SER A 4 -0.26 3.10 -4.60
CA SER A 4 -1.25 2.11 -4.10
C SER A 4 -1.17 1.85 -2.58
N CYS A 5 -0.08 2.24 -1.92
CA CYS A 5 0.10 2.07 -0.47
C CYS A 5 0.15 3.43 0.23
N PRO A 6 -0.86 3.80 1.03
CA PRO A 6 -0.89 5.10 1.71
C PRO A 6 0.24 5.25 2.73
N GLY A 7 0.65 4.17 3.39
CA GLY A 7 1.76 4.21 4.35
C GLY A 7 3.09 4.57 3.68
N LEU A 8 3.40 3.94 2.55
CA LEU A 8 4.64 4.25 1.82
C LEU A 8 4.60 5.61 1.11
N ASP A 9 3.41 6.11 0.76
CA ASP A 9 3.24 7.48 0.29
C ASP A 9 3.60 8.50 1.38
N ALA A 10 3.11 8.29 2.61
CA ALA A 10 3.45 9.13 3.75
C ALA A 10 4.96 9.13 4.04
N LEU A 11 5.62 7.97 4.09
CA LEU A 11 7.06 7.89 4.36
C LEU A 11 7.92 8.67 3.35
N ALA A 12 7.57 8.66 2.05
CA ALA A 12 8.33 9.45 1.09
C ALA A 12 8.01 10.94 1.11
N LYS A 13 6.78 11.33 1.50
CA LYS A 13 6.46 12.75 1.76
C LYS A 13 7.32 13.28 2.91
N GLU A 14 7.52 12.48 3.94
CA GLU A 14 8.43 12.75 5.06
C GLU A 14 9.92 12.62 4.69
N GLY A 15 10.26 12.26 3.45
CA GLY A 15 11.64 12.17 2.96
C GLY A 15 12.41 10.94 3.42
N GLN A 16 11.74 9.95 4.02
CA GLN A 16 12.34 8.66 4.41
C GLN A 16 12.50 7.69 3.23
N GLN A 17 12.03 8.08 2.05
CA GLN A 17 12.17 7.41 0.76
C GLN A 17 12.31 8.48 -0.35
N PRO A 18 12.82 8.12 -1.54
CA PRO A 18 12.82 9.03 -2.68
C PRO A 18 11.43 9.64 -2.92
N ARG A 19 11.34 10.98 -2.96
CA ARG A 19 10.07 11.71 -3.11
C ARG A 19 9.34 11.39 -4.41
N ASP A 20 10.11 11.11 -5.46
CA ASP A 20 9.61 10.65 -6.74
C ASP A 20 9.26 9.15 -6.75
N GLY A 21 9.51 8.43 -5.65
CA GLY A 21 9.19 7.01 -5.49
C GLY A 21 9.93 6.11 -6.46
N LYS A 22 11.07 6.54 -7.00
CA LYS A 22 11.87 5.78 -7.98
C LYS A 22 13.21 5.37 -7.42
N ASN A 23 13.74 4.27 -7.95
CA ASN A 23 15.07 3.73 -7.67
C ASN A 23 15.36 3.49 -6.16
N GLY A 24 14.31 3.26 -5.36
CA GLY A 24 14.48 2.93 -3.94
C GLY A 24 15.16 1.57 -3.80
N LYS A 25 16.10 1.45 -2.86
CA LYS A 25 16.66 0.13 -2.55
C LYS A 25 15.69 -0.63 -1.65
N LEU A 26 15.56 -1.94 -1.88
CA LEU A 26 14.63 -2.77 -1.11
C LEU A 26 14.87 -2.71 0.40
N HIS A 27 16.13 -2.65 0.84
CA HIS A 27 16.47 -2.57 2.26
C HIS A 27 16.08 -1.22 2.87
N GLU A 28 16.30 -0.11 2.16
CA GLU A 28 15.88 1.23 2.60
C GLU A 28 14.36 1.29 2.79
N LEU A 29 13.60 0.63 1.92
CA LEU A 29 12.14 0.53 2.05
C LEU A 29 11.73 -0.23 3.32
N VAL A 30 12.38 -1.35 3.61
CA VAL A 30 12.14 -2.14 4.83
C VAL A 30 12.50 -1.35 6.08
N ASP A 31 13.63 -0.65 6.06
CA ASP A 31 14.08 0.21 7.16
C ASP A 31 13.13 1.38 7.39
N ALA A 32 12.67 2.04 6.31
CA ALA A 32 11.73 3.15 6.40
C ALA A 32 10.39 2.72 7.02
N VAL A 33 9.85 1.55 6.65
CA VAL A 33 8.62 1.01 7.25
C VAL A 33 8.83 0.63 8.71
N THR A 34 9.91 -0.09 8.99
CA THR A 34 10.25 -0.59 10.34
C THR A 34 10.45 0.57 11.31
N ASN A 35 11.19 1.61 10.90
CA ASN A 35 11.50 2.77 11.73
C ASN A 35 10.35 3.80 11.76
N GLY A 36 9.72 4.07 10.61
CA GLY A 36 8.67 5.07 10.48
C GLY A 36 7.36 4.67 11.17
N TYR A 37 7.02 3.37 11.15
CA TYR A 37 5.80 2.85 11.80
C TYR A 37 6.07 2.03 13.06
N THR A 38 7.32 1.91 13.51
CA THR A 38 7.71 1.11 14.69
C THR A 38 7.20 -0.35 14.61
N ILE A 39 7.21 -0.94 13.42
CA ILE A 39 6.79 -2.32 13.19
C ILE A 39 8.03 -3.22 13.27
N LYS A 40 7.98 -4.36 13.95
CA LYS A 40 9.13 -5.29 13.97
C LYS A 40 9.44 -5.76 12.54
N ALA A 41 10.72 -5.77 12.13
CA ALA A 41 11.12 -6.15 10.78
C ALA A 41 10.59 -7.53 10.33
N GLY A 42 10.45 -8.48 11.27
CA GLY A 42 9.89 -9.82 11.00
C GLY A 42 8.36 -9.89 10.86
N SER A 43 7.63 -8.84 11.23
CA SER A 43 6.17 -8.73 11.04
C SER A 43 5.80 -7.87 9.84
N CYS A 44 6.76 -7.38 9.07
CA CYS A 44 6.52 -6.71 7.80
C CYS A 44 6.07 -7.76 6.77
N PRO A 45 4.77 -7.87 6.42
CA PRO A 45 4.24 -8.93 5.55
C PRO A 45 4.76 -8.85 4.11
N SER A 46 5.61 -7.85 3.85
CA SER A 46 5.99 -7.35 2.55
C SER A 46 7.28 -7.98 2.04
N SER A 47 8.13 -8.60 2.88
CA SER A 47 9.47 -9.02 2.45
C SER A 47 9.46 -10.04 1.30
N LEU A 48 8.52 -11.00 1.28
CA LEU A 48 8.45 -11.99 0.20
C LEU A 48 7.66 -11.51 -1.03
N ARG A 49 6.58 -10.74 -0.83
CA ARG A 49 5.73 -10.25 -1.93
C ARG A 49 6.35 -9.06 -2.66
N ILE A 50 7.07 -8.19 -1.94
CA ILE A 50 7.83 -7.08 -2.53
C ILE A 50 8.95 -7.60 -3.45
N ILE A 51 9.53 -8.78 -3.21
CA ILE A 51 10.53 -9.35 -4.14
C ILE A 51 9.94 -9.58 -5.54
N ARG A 52 8.63 -9.79 -5.65
CA ARG A 52 7.93 -9.88 -6.95
C ARG A 52 7.67 -8.53 -7.59
N CYS A 53 7.89 -7.43 -6.87
CA CYS A 53 7.77 -6.06 -7.33
C CYS A 53 9.16 -5.48 -7.64
N GLY A 54 9.31 -4.81 -8.79
CA GLY A 54 10.56 -4.13 -9.16
C GLY A 54 11.59 -5.03 -9.85
N ASN A 55 12.88 -4.68 -9.72
CA ASN A 55 13.98 -5.34 -10.39
C ASN A 55 14.79 -6.21 -9.40
N PRO A 56 14.63 -7.55 -9.43
CA PRO A 56 15.30 -8.42 -8.47
C PRO A 56 16.82 -8.48 -8.67
N VAL A 57 17.30 -8.28 -9.89
CA VAL A 57 18.75 -8.27 -10.21
C VAL A 57 19.42 -7.04 -9.59
N LYS A 58 18.77 -5.88 -9.69
CA LYS A 58 19.30 -4.61 -9.14
C LYS A 58 18.92 -4.36 -7.68
N ARG A 59 18.04 -5.19 -7.10
CA ARG A 59 17.43 -5.00 -5.77
C ARG A 59 16.80 -3.61 -5.60
N GLU A 60 16.22 -3.13 -6.69
CA GLU A 60 15.59 -1.83 -6.80
C GLU A 60 14.09 -1.99 -6.93
N ILE A 61 13.37 -1.09 -6.29
CA ILE A 61 11.92 -1.03 -6.37
C ILE A 61 11.48 0.40 -6.58
N ASN A 62 10.58 0.60 -7.54
CA ASN A 62 9.80 1.82 -7.62
C ASN A 62 8.49 1.60 -6.86
N LEU A 63 7.98 2.64 -6.22
CA LEU A 63 6.74 2.53 -5.46
C LEU A 63 5.52 2.27 -6.37
N HIS A 64 5.62 2.57 -7.66
CA HIS A 64 4.64 2.14 -8.65
C HIS A 64 4.63 0.61 -8.85
N ASP A 65 5.76 -0.08 -8.67
CA ASP A 65 5.83 -1.53 -8.82
C ASP A 65 4.99 -2.28 -7.77
N LEU A 66 4.62 -1.60 -6.68
CA LEU A 66 3.72 -2.12 -5.65
C LEU A 66 2.27 -2.19 -6.09
N ALA A 67 1.91 -1.52 -7.20
CA ALA A 67 0.59 -1.62 -7.82
C ALA A 67 0.45 -2.86 -8.71
N LEU A 68 1.49 -3.70 -8.80
CA LEU A 68 1.47 -4.93 -9.59
C LEU A 68 0.40 -5.87 -9.03
N HIS A 69 -0.59 -6.17 -9.87
CA HIS A 69 -1.73 -6.98 -9.49
C HIS A 69 -1.32 -8.41 -9.16
N ASN A 70 -1.93 -8.99 -8.13
CA ASN A 70 -1.61 -10.29 -7.55
C ASN A 70 -0.18 -10.44 -6.99
N ALA A 71 0.60 -9.35 -6.89
CA ALA A 71 1.87 -9.33 -6.17
C ALA A 71 1.65 -8.83 -4.76
N THR A 72 1.82 -7.54 -4.49
CA THR A 72 1.46 -6.91 -3.20
C THR A 72 0.06 -6.31 -3.26
N GLU A 73 -0.30 -5.74 -4.40
CA GLU A 73 -1.66 -5.28 -4.68
C GLU A 73 -2.61 -6.47 -4.85
N HIS A 74 -3.84 -6.28 -4.39
CA HIS A 74 -4.91 -7.27 -4.41
C HIS A 74 -6.26 -6.57 -4.51
N ASP A 75 -7.26 -7.29 -5.02
CA ASP A 75 -8.64 -6.82 -5.10
C ASP A 75 -9.26 -6.58 -3.73
N LEU A 76 -10.39 -5.86 -3.72
CA LEU A 76 -11.13 -5.46 -2.52
C LEU A 76 -10.29 -4.58 -1.59
N SER A 77 -9.50 -3.69 -2.19
CA SER A 77 -8.78 -2.65 -1.44
C SER A 77 -9.77 -1.65 -0.85
N LEU A 78 -9.45 -1.14 0.34
CA LEU A 78 -10.28 -0.16 1.06
C LEU A 78 -10.36 1.20 0.38
N PHE A 79 -9.37 1.56 -0.45
CA PHE A 79 -9.22 2.90 -1.00
C PHE A 79 -8.82 2.92 -2.48
N HIS A 80 -8.41 1.79 -3.06
CA HIS A 80 -8.06 1.67 -4.47
C HIS A 80 -9.04 0.76 -5.22
N ARG A 81 -9.30 1.07 -6.49
CA ARG A 81 -10.09 0.15 -7.33
C ARG A 81 -9.24 -1.05 -7.73
N ASN A 82 -9.90 -2.18 -7.97
CA ASN A 82 -9.29 -3.37 -8.54
C ASN A 82 -8.58 -3.06 -9.87
N ALA A 83 -7.61 -3.90 -10.21
CA ALA A 83 -7.09 -3.95 -11.57
C ALA A 83 -8.23 -4.30 -12.54
N LYS A 84 -8.22 -3.69 -13.73
CA LYS A 84 -9.16 -4.08 -14.79
C LYS A 84 -8.69 -5.37 -15.43
N ASP A 85 -9.60 -6.12 -16.05
CA ASP A 85 -9.26 -7.33 -16.77
C ASP A 85 -8.15 -7.08 -17.81
N GLY A 86 -7.10 -7.89 -17.72
CA GLY A 86 -5.93 -7.79 -18.59
C GLY A 86 -4.90 -6.71 -18.22
N GLU A 87 -5.19 -5.85 -17.24
CA GLU A 87 -4.23 -4.85 -16.77
C GLU A 87 -3.24 -5.47 -15.76
N LYS A 88 -1.96 -5.16 -15.95
CA LYS A 88 -0.89 -5.65 -15.08
C LYS A 88 -0.85 -4.90 -13.74
N TYR A 89 -1.24 -3.64 -13.72
CA TYR A 89 -1.17 -2.77 -12.55
C TYR A 89 -2.56 -2.24 -12.21
N ALA A 90 -2.88 -2.18 -10.91
CA ALA A 90 -4.11 -1.55 -10.45
C ALA A 90 -3.99 -0.01 -10.44
N PRO A 91 -5.12 0.70 -10.49
CA PRO A 91 -5.16 2.15 -10.31
C PRO A 91 -4.51 2.58 -8.99
N THR A 92 -3.54 3.49 -9.06
CA THR A 92 -2.83 4.00 -7.87
C THR A 92 -3.45 5.25 -7.26
N LYS A 93 -4.55 5.73 -7.84
CA LYS A 93 -5.30 6.88 -7.35
C LYS A 93 -6.36 6.42 -6.36
N PRO A 94 -6.50 7.07 -5.20
CA PRO A 94 -7.61 6.80 -4.30
C PRO A 94 -8.96 6.96 -5.01
N SER A 95 -9.85 6.01 -4.79
CA SER A 95 -11.24 6.07 -5.26
C SER A 95 -12.05 6.90 -4.27
N LEU A 96 -12.58 8.05 -4.72
CA LEU A 96 -13.43 8.90 -3.88
C LEU A 96 -14.61 8.12 -3.31
N THR A 97 -15.27 7.30 -4.13
CA THR A 97 -16.40 6.45 -3.71
C THR A 97 -16.02 5.49 -2.57
N LEU A 98 -14.89 4.78 -2.68
CA LEU A 98 -14.45 3.85 -1.63
C LEU A 98 -14.02 4.61 -0.37
N THR A 99 -13.44 5.79 -0.54
CA THR A 99 -13.04 6.66 0.57
C THR A 99 -14.26 7.16 1.34
N GLU A 100 -15.31 7.59 0.63
CA GLU A 100 -16.58 8.01 1.20
C GLU A 100 -17.28 6.86 1.92
N GLU A 101 -17.33 5.67 1.31
CA GLU A 101 -17.84 4.45 1.94
C GLU A 101 -17.10 4.15 3.25
N LEU A 102 -15.76 4.18 3.23
CA LEU A 102 -14.93 3.98 4.42
C LEU A 102 -15.25 5.00 5.53
N CYS A 103 -15.42 6.28 5.16
CA CYS A 103 -15.77 7.34 6.11
C CYS A 103 -17.21 7.23 6.66
N THR A 104 -18.12 6.58 5.95
CA THR A 104 -19.50 6.37 6.42
C THR A 104 -19.63 5.24 7.43
N ILE A 105 -18.60 4.43 7.60
CA ILE A 105 -18.59 3.35 8.59
C ILE A 105 -18.48 4.00 9.96
N ASN A 106 -19.60 3.93 10.67
CA ASN A 106 -19.78 4.65 11.91
C ASN A 106 -19.12 3.88 13.06
N GLY A 107 -17.84 4.14 13.26
CA GLY A 107 -17.12 3.66 14.43
C GLY A 107 -17.69 4.28 15.71
N LYS A 108 -17.74 3.50 16.79
CA LYS A 108 -18.18 4.02 18.09
C LYS A 108 -17.17 5.07 18.56
N ASP A 109 -17.65 6.23 19.03
CA ASP A 109 -16.83 7.29 19.63
C ASP A 109 -15.67 7.81 18.73
N ASN A 110 -15.94 8.06 17.43
CA ASN A 110 -14.94 8.50 16.44
C ASN A 110 -13.73 7.55 16.28
N SER A 111 -13.88 6.29 16.66
CA SER A 111 -12.84 5.28 16.55
C SER A 111 -13.37 4.09 15.75
N HIS A 112 -12.58 3.61 14.79
CA HIS A 112 -12.88 2.37 14.10
C HIS A 112 -12.38 1.20 14.93
N ILE A 113 -13.28 0.31 15.33
CA ILE A 113 -12.94 -0.95 16.01
C ILE A 113 -12.82 -2.06 14.98
N PHE A 114 -12.24 -3.19 15.39
CA PHE A 114 -12.00 -4.32 14.48
C PHE A 114 -13.27 -4.79 13.77
N GLU A 115 -14.40 -4.78 14.49
CA GLU A 115 -15.72 -5.17 14.01
C GLU A 115 -16.22 -4.30 12.84
N ASP A 116 -15.83 -3.03 12.81
CA ASP A 116 -16.19 -2.11 11.73
C ASP A 116 -15.54 -2.56 10.41
N PHE A 117 -14.30 -3.07 10.47
CA PHE A 117 -13.55 -3.54 9.31
C PHE A 117 -14.02 -4.90 8.77
N VAL A 118 -14.63 -5.73 9.61
CA VAL A 118 -15.17 -7.05 9.21
C VAL A 118 -16.34 -6.93 8.22
N ASN A 119 -17.00 -5.77 8.20
CA ASN A 119 -18.17 -5.52 7.35
C ASN A 119 -17.81 -4.85 6.00
N ILE A 120 -16.57 -4.39 5.82
CA ILE A 120 -16.16 -3.61 4.63
C ILE A 120 -15.90 -4.50 3.41
N GLY A 121 -15.38 -5.71 3.62
CA GLY A 121 -14.97 -6.62 2.54
C GLY A 121 -16.07 -7.59 2.06
N ARG A 122 -17.34 -7.35 2.39
CA ARG A 122 -18.45 -8.30 2.15
C ARG A 122 -19.47 -7.87 1.09
N ASN A 123 -19.33 -6.67 0.51
CA ASN A 123 -20.22 -6.16 -0.53
C ASN A 123 -19.65 -6.40 -1.93
#